data_AF-A0A9C7SKR9-F1
#
_entry.id   AF-A0A9C7SKR9-F1
#
_cell.length_a   1.000
_cell.length_b   1.000
_cell.length_c   1.000
_cell.angle_alpha   90.00
_cell.angle_beta   90.00
_cell.angle_gamma   90.00
#
_symmetry.space_group_name_H-M   'P 1'
#
loop_
_entity.id
_entity.type
_entity.pdbx_description
1 polymer ?
#
loop_
_entity_poly.entity_id
_entity_poly.type
_entity_poly.pdbx_seq_one_letter_code
_entity_poly.pdbx_strand_id
1 'polypeptide(L)'
;MAKILIYLFVSLLLASISITAFAREPEIRLYKMTRDGHSEKYMLFGKGDNPGCHNTPYTYHVYKVAVLAFKNCSVYSAKDCPPATILPAYWKNKDKASTKMKQGTRWFLTRDGSEVAVASWSCEVEKP
;
A
#
# COMPACT_ATOMS: atom_id res chain seq x y z
N MET A 1 -46.99 -23.79 -23.68
CA MET A 1 -45.56 -24.22 -23.63
C MET A 1 -44.59 -23.08 -23.95
N ALA A 2 -44.66 -22.42 -25.11
CA ALA A 2 -43.67 -21.38 -25.52
C ALA A 2 -43.36 -20.27 -24.49
N LYS A 3 -44.36 -19.74 -23.76
CA LYS A 3 -44.14 -18.67 -22.75
C LYS A 3 -43.19 -19.06 -21.61
N ILE A 4 -43.14 -20.33 -21.21
CA ILE A 4 -42.30 -20.78 -20.07
C ILE A 4 -40.81 -20.79 -20.46
N LEU A 5 -40.50 -21.15 -21.71
CA LEU A 5 -39.13 -21.13 -22.25
C LEU A 5 -38.54 -19.70 -22.26
N ILE A 6 -39.37 -18.70 -22.57
CA ILE A 6 -38.93 -17.29 -22.66
C ILE A 6 -38.48 -16.77 -21.28
N TYR A 7 -39.23 -17.06 -20.21
CA TYR A 7 -38.84 -16.64 -18.86
C TYR A 7 -37.53 -17.30 -18.41
N LEU A 8 -37.32 -18.60 -18.69
CA LEU A 8 -36.05 -19.28 -18.40
C LEU A 8 -34.86 -18.68 -19.14
N PHE A 9 -35.03 -18.29 -20.41
CA PHE A 9 -33.98 -17.63 -21.19
C PHE A 9 -33.63 -16.23 -20.66
N VAL A 10 -34.63 -15.44 -20.25
CA VAL A 10 -34.41 -14.13 -19.62
C VAL A 10 -33.71 -14.27 -18.26
N SER A 11 -34.05 -15.30 -17.47
CA SER A 11 -33.41 -15.55 -16.17
C SER A 11 -31.92 -15.92 -16.28
N LEU A 12 -31.50 -16.67 -17.31
CA LEU A 12 -30.09 -17.03 -17.50
C LEU A 12 -29.21 -15.82 -17.90
N LEU A 13 -29.77 -14.81 -18.58
CA LEU A 13 -29.02 -13.66 -19.08
C LEU A 13 -28.65 -12.64 -17.99
N LEU A 14 -29.31 -12.63 -16.82
CA LEU A 14 -28.96 -11.73 -15.71
C LEU A 14 -27.87 -12.28 -14.78
N ALA A 15 -27.48 -13.55 -14.89
CA ALA A 15 -26.57 -14.19 -13.93
C ALA A 15 -25.07 -13.93 -14.19
N SER A 16 -24.69 -13.41 -15.36
CA SER A 16 -23.30 -13.23 -15.77
C SER A 16 -22.77 -11.80 -15.55
N ILE A 17 -23.10 -11.18 -14.41
CA ILE A 17 -22.31 -10.04 -13.91
C ILE A 17 -20.97 -10.60 -13.43
N SER A 18 -20.02 -10.69 -14.35
CA SER A 18 -18.63 -10.97 -14.00
C SER A 18 -18.14 -9.81 -13.14
N ILE A 19 -18.06 -10.04 -11.82
CA ILE A 19 -17.37 -9.14 -10.90
C ILE A 19 -15.88 -9.30 -11.22
N THR A 20 -15.41 -8.62 -12.26
CA THR A 20 -14.00 -8.27 -12.40
C THR A 20 -13.65 -7.44 -11.18
N ALA A 21 -13.14 -8.11 -10.15
CA ALA A 21 -12.45 -7.46 -9.06
C ALA A 21 -11.28 -6.73 -9.70
N PHE A 22 -11.46 -5.42 -9.95
CA PHE A 22 -10.44 -4.56 -10.53
C PHE A 22 -9.15 -4.79 -9.77
N ALA A 23 -8.17 -5.39 -10.44
CA ALA A 23 -6.87 -5.64 -9.87
C ALA A 23 -6.33 -4.27 -9.44
N ARG A 24 -6.25 -4.04 -8.13
CA ARG A 24 -5.80 -2.74 -7.62
C ARG A 24 -4.39 -2.54 -8.12
N GLU A 25 -4.17 -1.39 -8.76
CA GLU A 25 -2.83 -0.97 -9.13
C GLU A 25 -1.93 -0.95 -7.89
N PRO A 26 -0.66 -1.36 -8.01
CA PRO A 26 0.30 -1.23 -6.92
C PRO A 26 0.32 0.21 -6.39
N GLU A 27 0.35 0.38 -5.07
CA GLU A 27 0.52 1.69 -4.45
C GLU A 27 1.15 1.56 -3.05
N ILE A 28 2.24 2.29 -2.80
CA ILE A 28 2.70 2.63 -1.45
C ILE A 28 2.12 3.98 -1.03
N ARG A 29 1.63 4.06 0.20
CA ARG A 29 1.12 5.32 0.80
C ARG A 29 1.88 5.61 2.07
N LEU A 30 2.53 6.76 2.13
CA LEU A 30 3.17 7.28 3.34
C LEU A 30 2.21 8.26 4.03
N TYR A 31 2.06 8.15 5.34
CA TYR A 31 1.15 8.99 6.12
C TYR A 31 1.88 9.76 7.23
N LYS A 32 1.54 11.04 7.36
CA LYS A 32 1.76 11.87 8.55
C LYS A 32 0.49 11.93 9.40
N MET A 33 0.65 12.33 10.65
CA MET A 33 -0.43 12.68 11.57
C MET A 33 -0.74 14.18 11.43
N THR A 34 -2.02 14.56 11.36
CA THR A 34 -2.42 15.96 11.53
C THR A 34 -2.38 16.33 13.01
N ARG A 35 -2.43 17.63 13.31
CA ARG A 35 -2.51 18.15 14.69
C ARG A 35 -3.68 17.57 15.49
N ASP A 36 -4.78 17.24 14.80
CA ASP A 36 -6.02 16.69 15.37
C ASP A 36 -6.01 15.15 15.46
N GLY A 37 -4.86 14.49 15.19
CA GLY A 37 -4.73 13.04 15.27
C GLY A 37 -5.29 12.26 14.07
N HIS A 38 -5.56 12.93 12.94
CA HIS A 38 -6.02 12.28 11.71
C HIS A 38 -4.85 11.87 10.81
N SER A 39 -5.09 10.89 9.93
CA SER A 39 -4.08 10.42 8.97
C SER A 39 -4.14 11.22 7.67
N GLU A 40 -3.05 11.87 7.28
CA GLU A 40 -2.96 12.56 5.99
C GLU A 40 -1.91 11.88 5.08
N LYS A 41 -2.25 11.66 3.81
CA LYS A 41 -1.38 10.97 2.84
C LYS A 41 -0.40 11.97 2.22
N TYR A 42 0.89 11.65 2.18
CA TYR A 42 1.86 12.40 1.40
C TYR A 42 1.66 12.21 -0.11
N MET A 43 1.92 13.26 -0.89
CA MET A 43 1.90 13.21 -2.35
C MET A 43 3.26 12.72 -2.89
N LEU A 44 3.30 11.51 -3.45
CA LEU A 44 4.52 10.90 -4.01
C LEU A 44 4.79 11.25 -5.49
N PHE A 45 4.27 12.38 -5.98
CA PHE A 45 4.52 12.93 -7.32
C PHE A 45 4.53 11.90 -8.47
N GLY A 46 3.51 11.04 -8.54
CA GLY A 46 3.35 10.05 -9.62
C GLY A 46 4.35 8.89 -9.59
N LYS A 47 4.95 8.59 -8.42
CA LYS A 47 5.86 7.44 -8.26
C LYS A 47 5.34 6.34 -7.34
N GLY A 48 4.32 6.59 -6.51
CA GLY A 48 3.88 5.66 -5.45
C GLY A 48 3.40 4.29 -5.94
N ASP A 49 3.13 4.17 -7.23
CA ASP A 49 2.69 2.99 -7.99
C ASP A 49 3.82 2.25 -8.72
N ASN A 50 5.01 2.85 -8.81
CA ASN A 50 6.12 2.30 -9.57
C ASN A 50 7.03 1.39 -8.69
N PRO A 51 7.39 0.18 -9.12
CA PRO A 51 8.39 -0.64 -8.42
C PRO A 51 9.80 -0.02 -8.49
N GLY A 52 10.74 -0.61 -7.76
CA GLY A 52 12.13 -0.12 -7.67
C GLY A 52 12.34 0.87 -6.53
N CYS A 53 13.46 1.59 -6.53
CA CYS A 53 13.80 2.59 -5.51
C CYS A 53 13.43 4.00 -5.97
N HIS A 54 12.78 4.78 -5.10
CA HIS A 54 12.39 6.17 -5.37
C HIS A 54 12.67 7.08 -4.18
N ASN A 55 13.28 8.23 -4.45
CA ASN A 55 13.50 9.28 -3.46
C ASN A 55 12.22 10.09 -3.22
N THR A 56 12.01 10.54 -1.98
CA THR A 56 11.08 11.63 -1.71
C THR A 56 11.71 12.96 -2.17
N PRO A 57 10.90 13.96 -2.58
CA PRO A 57 11.42 15.27 -3.00
C PRO A 57 12.12 16.02 -1.85
N TYR A 58 11.62 15.83 -0.63
CA TYR A 58 12.18 16.29 0.64
C TYR A 58 11.91 15.23 1.71
N THR A 59 12.59 15.29 2.85
CA THR A 59 12.40 14.33 3.95
C THR A 59 10.96 14.41 4.47
N TYR A 60 10.27 13.28 4.51
CA TYR A 60 8.90 13.17 5.03
C TYR A 60 8.95 12.66 6.48
N HIS A 61 8.04 13.16 7.32
CA HIS A 61 7.88 12.70 8.69
C HIS A 61 6.70 11.72 8.70
N VAL A 62 7.01 10.42 8.69
CA VAL A 62 6.06 9.35 8.44
C VAL A 62 5.87 8.53 9.70
N TYR A 63 4.63 8.36 10.15
CA TYR A 63 4.31 7.46 11.26
C TYR A 63 3.78 6.10 10.77
N LYS A 64 3.11 6.08 9.62
CA LYS A 64 2.38 4.92 9.10
C LYS A 64 2.54 4.76 7.59
N VAL A 65 2.61 3.51 7.14
CA VAL A 65 2.70 3.11 5.74
C VAL A 65 1.56 2.16 5.38
N ALA A 66 1.02 2.30 4.17
CA ALA A 66 0.22 1.27 3.52
C ALA A 66 0.94 0.75 2.27
N VAL A 67 0.85 -0.57 2.06
CA VAL A 67 1.34 -1.29 0.88
C VAL A 67 0.16 -1.97 0.23
N LEU A 68 -0.14 -1.63 -1.03
CA LEU A 68 -1.24 -2.18 -1.82
C LEU A 68 -0.66 -2.81 -3.10
N ALA A 69 -1.08 -4.03 -3.44
CA ALA A 69 -0.73 -4.82 -4.64
C ALA A 69 0.77 -4.99 -4.98
N PHE A 70 1.69 -4.41 -4.21
CA PHE A 70 3.09 -4.82 -4.15
C PHE A 70 3.26 -6.06 -3.27
N LYS A 71 4.19 -6.93 -3.65
CA LYS A 71 4.64 -8.10 -2.88
C LYS A 71 5.19 -7.67 -1.52
N ASN A 72 6.07 -6.67 -1.53
CA ASN A 72 6.58 -6.00 -0.34
C ASN A 72 7.20 -4.64 -0.67
N CYS A 73 7.29 -3.77 0.35
CA CYS A 73 8.00 -2.50 0.29
C CYS A 73 8.88 -2.28 1.53
N SER A 74 9.85 -1.38 1.39
CA SER A 74 10.76 -0.91 2.43
C SER A 74 10.87 0.61 2.36
N VAL A 75 11.11 1.26 3.50
CA VAL A 75 11.34 2.73 3.59
C VAL A 75 12.67 2.98 4.30
N TYR A 76 13.32 4.10 3.95
CA TYR A 76 14.70 4.37 4.33
C TYR A 76 14.85 5.81 4.83
N SER A 77 15.72 6.02 5.83
CA SER A 77 16.00 7.37 6.35
C SER A 77 16.97 8.18 5.48
N ALA A 78 17.66 7.54 4.53
CA ALA A 78 18.49 8.20 3.52
C ALA A 78 17.90 8.05 2.09
N LYS A 79 18.38 8.89 1.18
CA LYS A 79 18.10 8.79 -0.25
C LYS A 79 18.78 7.56 -0.86
N ASP A 80 18.26 7.10 -2.00
CA ASP A 80 18.79 6.05 -2.86
C ASP A 80 18.76 4.63 -2.26
N CYS A 81 17.87 4.42 -1.29
CA CYS A 81 17.55 3.14 -0.64
C CYS A 81 18.76 2.31 -0.12
N PRO A 82 19.81 2.90 0.50
CA PRO A 82 20.95 2.14 0.97
C PRO A 82 20.54 1.18 2.10
N PRO A 83 20.87 -0.12 2.01
CA PRO A 83 20.39 -1.14 2.96
C PRO A 83 20.66 -0.83 4.44
N ALA A 84 21.73 -0.10 4.74
CA ALA A 84 22.10 0.31 6.10
C ALA A 84 21.13 1.31 6.76
N THR A 85 20.24 1.95 5.98
CA THR A 85 19.30 2.98 6.47
C THR A 85 17.84 2.55 6.43
N ILE A 86 17.60 1.25 6.18
CA ILE A 86 16.26 0.66 6.15
C ILE A 86 15.59 0.78 7.53
N LEU A 87 14.40 1.35 7.56
CA LEU A 87 13.66 1.57 8.79
C LEU A 87 12.88 0.31 9.20
N PRO A 88 12.79 -0.01 10.49
CA PRO A 88 11.91 -1.06 10.98
C PRO A 88 10.45 -0.63 10.83
N ALA A 89 9.58 -1.58 10.47
CA ALA A 89 8.13 -1.39 10.45
C ALA A 89 7.43 -2.45 11.31
N TYR A 90 6.50 -2.00 12.14
CA TYR A 90 5.71 -2.79 13.07
C TYR A 90 4.30 -2.93 12.51
N TRP A 91 3.80 -4.16 12.39
CA TRP A 91 2.38 -4.36 12.13
C TRP A 91 1.58 -4.01 13.39
N LYS A 92 0.42 -3.36 13.25
CA LYS A 92 -0.39 -2.95 14.41
C LYS A 92 -0.59 -4.10 15.41
N ASN A 93 -0.30 -3.83 16.69
CA ASN A 93 -0.38 -4.79 17.80
C ASN A 93 0.57 -6.00 17.65
N LYS A 94 1.74 -5.84 17.03
CA LYS A 94 2.80 -6.86 16.98
C LYS A 94 4.18 -6.25 17.28
N ASP A 95 4.91 -6.86 18.20
CA ASP A 95 6.21 -6.35 18.67
C ASP A 95 7.36 -6.64 17.70
N LYS A 96 7.20 -7.64 16.83
CA LYS A 96 8.20 -8.05 15.85
C LYS A 96 8.22 -7.06 14.67
N ALA A 97 9.33 -6.34 14.54
CA ALA A 97 9.62 -5.52 13.37
C ALA A 97 9.82 -6.38 12.10
N SER A 98 9.52 -5.77 10.95
CA SER A 98 9.94 -6.22 9.63
C SER A 98 10.56 -5.04 8.87
N THR A 99 11.61 -5.27 8.11
CA THR A 99 12.16 -4.30 7.15
C THR A 99 11.50 -4.42 5.77
N LYS A 100 10.79 -5.53 5.51
CA LYS A 100 9.97 -5.76 4.31
C LYS A 100 8.49 -5.81 4.70
N MET A 101 7.78 -4.72 4.45
CA MET A 101 6.35 -4.57 4.67
C MET A 101 5.58 -5.29 3.56
N LYS A 102 4.89 -6.39 3.88
CA LYS A 102 3.95 -7.04 2.94
C LYS A 102 2.68 -6.20 2.77
N GLN A 103 1.83 -6.54 1.80
CA GLN A 103 0.53 -5.90 1.59
C GLN A 103 -0.26 -5.70 2.90
N GLY A 104 -0.77 -4.49 3.10
CA GLY A 104 -1.59 -4.09 4.25
C GLY A 104 -1.44 -2.61 4.61
N THR A 105 -2.40 -2.08 5.37
CA THR A 105 -2.57 -0.63 5.64
C THR A 105 -2.17 -0.20 7.06
N ARG A 106 -1.51 -1.11 7.80
CA ARG A 106 -1.34 -1.07 9.26
C ARG A 106 0.13 -1.27 9.68
N TRP A 107 1.06 -0.75 8.88
CA TRP A 107 2.48 -0.69 9.22
C TRP A 107 2.80 0.66 9.87
N PHE A 108 3.44 0.64 11.03
CA PHE A 108 3.91 1.80 11.78
C PHE A 108 5.43 1.79 11.80
N LEU A 109 6.10 2.93 11.68
CA LEU A 109 7.57 2.97 11.65
C LEU A 109 8.21 2.99 13.06
N THR A 110 7.37 3.16 14.07
CA THR A 110 7.71 3.17 15.50
C THR A 110 6.65 2.39 16.28
N ARG A 111 6.94 2.04 17.55
CA ARG A 111 5.99 1.28 18.40
C ARG A 111 4.93 2.16 19.06
N ASP A 112 5.30 3.40 19.38
CA ASP A 112 4.44 4.43 19.98
C ASP A 112 3.60 5.17 18.93
N GLY A 113 3.92 5.02 17.64
CA GLY A 113 3.25 5.72 16.54
C GLY A 113 3.76 7.14 16.31
N SER A 114 4.94 7.48 16.85
CA SER A 114 5.69 8.70 16.52
C SER A 114 6.14 8.71 15.04
N GLU A 115 6.33 9.91 14.48
CA GLU A 115 6.82 10.09 13.11
C GLU A 115 8.35 9.97 13.03
N VAL A 116 8.84 9.37 11.94
CA VAL A 116 10.29 9.30 11.63
C VAL A 116 10.60 9.85 10.24
N ALA A 117 11.83 10.31 10.07
CA ALA A 117 12.35 10.80 8.80
C ALA A 117 12.47 9.68 7.75
N VAL A 118 11.76 9.85 6.63
CA VAL A 118 11.84 8.99 5.43
C VAL A 118 12.32 9.84 4.25
N ALA A 119 13.37 9.38 3.56
CA ALA A 119 13.97 10.07 2.42
C ALA A 119 13.92 9.25 1.11
N SER A 120 13.71 7.93 1.20
CA SER A 120 13.41 7.09 0.04
C SER A 120 12.58 5.85 0.44
N TRP A 121 12.06 5.17 -0.57
CA TRP A 121 11.32 3.92 -0.43
C TRP A 121 11.60 3.00 -1.62
N SER A 122 11.40 1.70 -1.43
CA SER A 122 11.49 0.73 -2.52
C SER A 122 10.42 -0.34 -2.44
N CYS A 123 9.84 -0.73 -3.57
CA CYS A 123 8.82 -1.78 -3.65
C CYS A 123 9.15 -2.84 -4.71
N GLU A 124 8.77 -4.09 -4.40
CA GLU A 124 8.80 -5.24 -5.29
C GLU A 124 7.37 -5.59 -5.71
N VAL A 125 7.13 -5.80 -7.01
CA VAL A 125 5.94 -6.51 -7.51
C VAL A 125 6.13 -8.03 -7.35
N GLU A 126 5.04 -8.79 -7.41
CA GLU A 126 5.16 -10.23 -7.66
C GLU A 126 5.69 -10.43 -9.09
N LYS A 127 6.60 -11.40 -9.28
CA LYS A 127 6.98 -11.81 -10.62
C LYS A 127 5.82 -12.64 -11.20
N PRO A 128 5.42 -12.39 -12.46
CA PRO A 128 4.48 -13.28 -13.16
C PRO A 128 5.06 -14.68 -13.34
#